data_AF-R7LRZ7-F1
#
_entry.id   AF-R7LRZ7-F1
#
_cell.length_a   1.000
_cell.length_b   1.000
_cell.length_c   1.000
_cell.angle_alpha   90.00
_cell.angle_beta   90.00
_cell.angle_gamma   90.00
#
_symmetry.space_group_name_H-M   'P 1'
#
loop_
_entity.id
_entity.type
_entity.pdbx_description
1 polymer ?
#
loop_
_entity_poly.entity_id
_entity_poly.type
_entity_poly.pdbx_seq_one_letter_code
_entity_poly.pdbx_strand_id
1 'polypeptide(L)'
;MRERDIKKIFYFNEKENKRLKKNVLKSNLSGSSYLRSLITNYQPKDAHSDTILLPIINELKSVGKTLNEIARTANRFDFINTRYCNRVIERIDVMSDNIREKVIITK
;
A
#
# COMPACT_ATOMS: atom_id res chain seq x y z
N MET A 1 -10.89 -43.90 1.57
CA MET A 1 -10.55 -42.95 0.49
C MET A 1 -9.73 -41.81 1.09
N ARG A 2 -8.69 -41.29 0.44
CA ARG A 2 -7.95 -40.13 1.00
C ARG A 2 -8.79 -38.87 0.81
N GLU A 3 -8.94 -38.05 1.84
CA GLU A 3 -9.60 -36.73 1.73
C GLU A 3 -8.80 -35.73 0.89
N ARG A 4 -7.49 -35.95 0.70
CA ARG A 4 -6.57 -35.04 0.01
C ARG A 4 -5.84 -35.79 -1.09
N ASP A 5 -6.34 -35.69 -2.30
CA ASP A 5 -5.93 -36.45 -3.49
C ASP A 5 -5.25 -35.58 -4.58
N ILE A 6 -5.46 -34.27 -4.57
CA ILE A 6 -4.83 -33.34 -5.52
C ILE A 6 -3.37 -33.06 -5.14
N LYS A 7 -2.41 -33.43 -6.01
CA LYS A 7 -0.98 -33.13 -5.85
C LYS A 7 -0.64 -31.72 -6.35
N LYS A 8 0.17 -30.98 -5.57
CA LYS A 8 0.80 -29.70 -5.98
C LYS A 8 2.33 -29.83 -5.87
N ILE A 9 3.06 -29.33 -6.87
CA ILE A 9 4.53 -29.36 -6.95
C ILE A 9 5.02 -27.91 -6.99
N PHE A 10 6.05 -27.60 -6.19
CA PHE A 10 6.67 -26.28 -6.12
C PHE A 10 8.18 -26.42 -6.29
N TYR A 11 8.77 -25.53 -7.07
CA TYR A 11 10.22 -25.39 -7.19
C TYR A 11 10.65 -24.20 -6.33
N PHE A 12 11.65 -24.40 -5.49
CA PHE A 12 12.22 -23.37 -4.62
C PHE A 12 13.69 -23.17 -4.94
N ASN A 13 14.14 -21.91 -4.88
CA ASN A 13 15.57 -21.64 -4.76
C ASN A 13 16.06 -21.89 -3.31
N GLU A 14 17.38 -21.85 -3.09
CA GLU A 14 17.95 -22.15 -1.77
C GLU A 14 17.45 -21.22 -0.66
N LYS A 15 17.28 -19.93 -0.96
CA LYS A 15 16.84 -18.92 0.01
C LYS A 15 15.40 -19.18 0.43
N GLU A 16 14.52 -19.48 -0.52
CA GLU A 16 13.13 -19.82 -0.29
C GLU A 16 12.99 -21.11 0.53
N ASN A 17 13.77 -22.14 0.21
CA ASN A 17 13.76 -23.40 0.94
C ASN A 17 14.23 -23.21 2.40
N LYS A 18 15.30 -22.44 2.63
CA LYS A 18 15.76 -22.09 3.98
C LYS A 18 14.68 -21.35 4.77
N ARG A 19 13.99 -20.40 4.14
CA ARG A 19 12.90 -19.64 4.75
C ARG A 19 11.70 -20.54 5.10
N LEU A 20 11.29 -21.42 4.19
CA LEU A 20 10.22 -22.38 4.43
C LEU A 20 10.56 -23.28 5.62
N LYS A 21 11.75 -23.89 5.64
CA LYS A 21 12.20 -24.74 6.76
C LYS A 21 12.17 -24.00 8.09
N LYS A 22 12.66 -22.76 8.14
CA LYS A 22 12.65 -21.94 9.35
C LYS A 22 11.23 -21.68 9.85
N ASN A 23 10.30 -21.36 8.95
CA ASN A 23 8.91 -21.08 9.32
C ASN A 23 8.14 -22.33 9.75
N VAL A 24 8.41 -23.47 9.10
CA VAL A 24 7.85 -24.78 9.46
C VAL A 24 8.31 -25.18 10.86
N LEU A 25 9.60 -25.03 11.17
CA LEU A 25 10.13 -25.29 12.52
C LEU A 25 9.49 -24.39 13.58
N LYS A 26 9.36 -23.08 13.29
CA LYS A 26 8.72 -22.12 14.21
C LYS A 26 7.24 -22.39 14.47
N SER A 27 6.53 -22.93 13.49
CA SER A 27 5.10 -23.22 13.60
C SER A 27 4.81 -24.60 14.18
N ASN A 28 5.83 -25.43 14.39
CA ASN A 28 5.69 -26.82 14.83
C ASN A 28 4.73 -27.65 13.94
N LEU A 29 4.70 -27.35 12.64
CA LEU A 29 3.87 -28.04 11.65
C LEU A 29 4.74 -28.82 10.67
N SER A 30 4.13 -29.77 9.93
CA SER A 30 4.76 -30.29 8.72
C SER A 30 4.73 -29.23 7.61
N GLY A 31 5.64 -29.28 6.63
CA GLY A 31 5.63 -28.34 5.50
C GLY A 31 4.28 -28.31 4.77
N SER A 32 3.63 -29.47 4.62
CA SER A 32 2.30 -29.56 4.00
C SER A 32 1.20 -28.93 4.86
N SER A 33 1.23 -29.12 6.19
CA SER A 33 0.29 -28.51 7.11
C SER A 33 0.51 -27.00 7.21
N TYR A 34 1.76 -26.55 7.17
CA TYR A 34 2.11 -25.14 7.14
C TYR A 34 1.55 -24.45 5.89
N LEU A 35 1.79 -25.00 4.70
CA LEU A 35 1.24 -24.45 3.45
C LEU A 35 -0.29 -24.46 3.44
N ARG A 36 -0.93 -25.50 3.95
CA ARG A 36 -2.39 -25.55 4.09
C ARG A 36 -2.91 -24.50 5.08
N SER A 37 -2.24 -24.33 6.21
CA SER A 37 -2.61 -23.29 7.19
C SER A 37 -2.51 -21.90 6.59
N LEU A 38 -1.54 -21.67 5.71
CA LEU A 38 -1.51 -20.46 4.90
C LEU A 38 -2.72 -20.44 3.97
N ILE A 39 -2.94 -21.42 3.09
CA ILE A 39 -4.08 -21.34 2.15
C ILE A 39 -5.46 -21.21 2.85
N THR A 40 -5.66 -21.85 4.00
CA THR A 40 -6.96 -21.89 4.71
C THR A 40 -7.15 -20.71 5.67
N ASN A 41 -6.11 -20.27 6.37
CA ASN A 41 -6.20 -19.20 7.38
C ASN A 41 -5.54 -17.88 6.94
N TYR A 42 -4.78 -17.88 5.84
CA TYR A 42 -4.29 -16.65 5.23
C TYR A 42 -5.34 -16.14 4.26
N GLN A 43 -6.09 -15.15 4.71
CA GLN A 43 -6.87 -14.31 3.82
C GLN A 43 -5.86 -13.42 3.08
N PRO A 44 -5.66 -13.60 1.76
CA PRO A 44 -4.83 -12.67 0.99
C PRO A 44 -5.37 -11.27 1.25
N LYS A 45 -4.50 -10.29 1.55
CA LYS A 45 -4.96 -8.90 1.68
C LYS A 45 -5.69 -8.56 0.38
N ASP A 46 -6.98 -8.32 0.50
CA ASP A 46 -7.84 -7.92 -0.59
C ASP A 46 -7.18 -6.73 -1.31
N ALA A 47 -7.00 -6.83 -2.62
CA ALA A 47 -6.57 -5.71 -3.46
C ALA A 47 -7.56 -4.53 -3.43
N HIS A 48 -8.72 -4.70 -2.78
CA HIS A 48 -9.83 -3.76 -2.73
C HIS A 48 -9.52 -2.42 -2.04
N SER A 49 -8.45 -2.30 -1.25
CA SER A 49 -8.07 -1.01 -0.65
C SER A 49 -7.61 0.03 -1.68
N ASP A 50 -7.13 -0.41 -2.85
CA ASP A 50 -6.47 0.44 -3.83
C ASP A 50 -7.43 0.93 -4.94
N THR A 51 -8.51 0.19 -5.25
CA THR A 51 -9.37 0.50 -6.40
C THR A 51 -10.25 1.74 -6.24
N ILE A 52 -10.67 2.07 -5.01
CA ILE A 52 -11.52 3.26 -4.75
C ILE A 52 -10.68 4.48 -4.35
N LEU A 53 -9.62 4.28 -3.56
CA LEU A 53 -8.85 5.37 -2.99
C LEU A 53 -7.76 5.90 -3.94
N LEU A 54 -7.14 5.06 -4.79
CA LEU A 54 -6.12 5.53 -5.73
C LEU A 54 -6.64 6.53 -6.76
N PRO A 55 -7.82 6.35 -7.39
CA PRO A 55 -8.39 7.35 -8.28
C PRO A 55 -8.62 8.69 -7.59
N ILE A 56 -9.17 8.67 -6.37
CA ILE A 56 -9.45 9.87 -5.57
C ILE A 56 -8.15 10.61 -5.19
N ILE A 57 -7.09 9.89 -4.81
CA ILE A 57 -5.79 10.48 -4.49
C ILE A 57 -5.16 11.12 -5.74
N ASN A 58 -5.30 10.48 -6.90
CA ASN A 58 -4.77 11.01 -8.15
C ASN A 58 -5.53 12.26 -8.62
N GLU A 59 -6.85 12.28 -8.44
CA GLU A 59 -7.68 13.46 -8.70
C GLU A 59 -7.31 14.63 -7.79
N LEU A 60 -7.15 14.37 -6.49
CA LEU A 60 -6.71 15.38 -5.51
C LEU A 60 -5.35 15.99 -5.87
N LYS A 61 -4.39 15.15 -6.30
CA LYS A 61 -3.08 15.62 -6.79
C LYS A 61 -3.20 16.52 -8.02
N SER A 62 -4.08 16.18 -8.95
CA SER A 62 -4.34 16.98 -10.15
C SER A 62 -4.85 18.38 -9.76
N VAL A 63 -5.84 18.45 -8.87
CA VAL A 63 -6.38 19.71 -8.35
C VAL A 63 -5.31 20.52 -7.62
N GLY A 64 -4.51 19.88 -6.76
CA GLY A 64 -3.41 20.54 -6.04
C GLY A 64 -2.35 21.13 -6.97
N LYS A 65 -2.03 20.44 -8.08
CA LYS A 65 -1.10 20.94 -9.10
C LYS A 65 -1.63 22.20 -9.78
N THR A 66 -2.89 22.18 -10.22
CA THR A 66 -3.53 23.36 -10.84
C THR A 66 -3.58 24.55 -9.87
N LEU A 67 -3.90 24.31 -8.60
CA LEU A 67 -3.88 25.36 -7.57
C LEU A 67 -2.48 25.97 -7.40
N ASN A 68 -1.43 25.15 -7.40
CA ASN A 68 -0.06 25.62 -7.28
C ASN A 68 0.38 26.46 -8.49
N GLU A 69 -0.08 26.10 -9.69
CA GLU A 69 0.15 26.90 -10.91
C GLU A 69 -0.55 28.27 -10.86
N ILE A 70 -1.80 28.31 -10.38
CA ILE A 70 -2.54 29.57 -10.14
C ILE A 70 -1.79 30.44 -9.12
N ALA A 71 -1.34 29.86 -8.01
CA ALA A 71 -0.57 30.54 -6.98
C ALA A 71 0.76 31.10 -7.52
N ARG A 72 1.51 30.32 -8.32
CA ARG A 72 2.75 30.81 -8.94
C ARG A 72 2.50 31.95 -9.92
N THR A 73 1.43 31.85 -10.69
CA THR A 73 1.06 32.87 -11.68
C THR A 73 0.64 34.15 -11.00
N ALA A 74 -0.27 34.09 -10.03
CA ALA A 74 -0.73 35.27 -9.32
C ALA A 74 0.39 35.89 -8.44
N ASN A 75 1.34 35.09 -7.94
CA ASN A 75 2.55 35.61 -7.26
C ASN A 75 3.50 36.33 -8.24
N ARG A 76 3.62 35.87 -9.50
CA ARG A 76 4.42 36.57 -10.53
C ARG A 76 3.88 37.97 -10.84
N PHE A 77 2.57 38.16 -10.71
CA PHE A 77 1.89 39.43 -10.96
C PHE A 77 1.58 40.21 -9.66
N ASP A 78 2.16 39.81 -8.53
CA ASP A 78 1.99 40.41 -7.19
C ASP A 78 0.52 40.51 -6.70
N PHE A 79 -0.37 39.68 -7.24
CA PHE A 79 -1.81 39.68 -6.92
C PHE A 79 -2.14 38.96 -5.60
N ILE A 80 -1.18 38.33 -4.94
CA ILE A 80 -1.41 37.52 -3.74
C ILE A 80 -0.27 37.62 -2.74
N ASN A 81 -0.65 37.55 -1.46
CA ASN A 81 0.29 37.46 -0.35
C ASN A 81 1.02 36.12 -0.38
N THR A 82 2.27 36.13 -0.87
CA THR A 82 3.13 34.95 -1.04
C THR A 82 3.31 34.16 0.27
N ARG A 83 3.46 34.87 1.40
CA ARG A 83 3.65 34.22 2.72
C ARG A 83 2.41 33.44 3.14
N TYR A 84 1.23 34.00 2.92
CA TYR A 84 -0.03 33.32 3.21
C TYR A 84 -0.22 32.11 2.29
N CYS A 85 0.09 32.26 1.00
CA CYS A 85 -0.04 31.21 0.01
C CYS A 85 0.85 30.00 0.33
N ASN A 86 2.12 30.23 0.65
CA ASN A 86 3.06 29.17 1.03
C ASN A 86 2.59 28.40 2.28
N ARG A 87 2.03 29.08 3.28
CA ARG A 87 1.47 28.44 4.48
C ARG A 87 0.30 27.50 4.16
N VAL A 88 -0.53 27.86 3.19
CA VAL A 88 -1.65 27.01 2.75
C VAL A 88 -1.13 25.80 1.97
N ILE A 89 -0.13 25.98 1.10
CA ILE A 89 0.53 24.88 0.36
C ILE A 89 1.14 23.87 1.34
N GLU A 90 1.92 24.34 2.33
CA GLU A 90 2.50 23.47 3.36
C GLU A 90 1.45 22.66 4.13
N ARG A 91 0.30 23.28 4.44
CA ARG A 91 -0.82 22.57 5.10
C ARG A 91 -1.43 21.49 4.21
N ILE A 92 -1.56 21.75 2.91
CA ILE A 92 -2.07 20.78 1.93
C ILE A 92 -1.09 19.61 1.80
N ASP A 93 0.21 19.89 1.75
CA ASP A 93 1.24 18.84 1.69
C ASP A 93 1.21 17.95 2.93
N VAL A 94 1.17 18.54 4.13
CA VAL A 94 1.03 17.80 5.40
C VAL A 94 -0.26 16.98 5.44
N MET A 95 -1.38 17.51 4.94
CA MET A 95 -2.64 16.75 4.84
C MET A 95 -2.52 15.58 3.86
N SER A 96 -1.89 15.78 2.70
CA SER A 96 -1.65 14.74 1.71
C SER A 96 -0.77 13.61 2.28
N ASP A 97 0.27 13.95 3.03
CA ASP A 97 1.15 12.97 3.67
C ASP A 97 0.40 12.19 4.76
N ASN A 98 -0.40 12.86 5.59
CA ASN A 98 -1.24 12.20 6.59
C ASN A 98 -2.28 11.25 5.98
N ILE A 99 -2.90 11.65 4.86
CA ILE A 99 -3.84 10.78 4.13
C ILE A 99 -3.09 9.56 3.60
N ARG A 100 -1.91 9.76 3.00
CA ARG A 100 -1.09 8.67 2.46
C ARG A 100 -0.66 7.70 3.56
N GLU A 101 -0.20 8.20 4.70
CA GLU A 101 0.15 7.38 5.85
C GLU A 101 -1.05 6.62 6.38
N LYS A 102 -2.20 7.27 6.60
CA LYS A 102 -3.41 6.57 7.06
C LYS A 102 -3.89 5.51 6.08
N VAL A 103 -3.81 5.73 4.77
CA VAL A 103 -4.14 4.70 3.78
C VAL A 103 -3.14 3.53 3.83
N ILE A 104 -1.86 3.79 4.10
CA ILE A 104 -0.85 2.76 4.28
C ILE A 104 -0.98 2.04 5.63
N ILE A 105 -1.43 2.73 6.69
CA ILE A 105 -1.52 2.27 8.09
C ILE A 105 -2.88 1.66 8.44
N THR A 106 -3.94 1.91 7.66
CA THR A 106 -5.24 1.18 7.76
C THR A 106 -5.09 -0.28 7.27
N LYS A 107 -3.94 -0.88 7.53
CA LYS A 107 -3.47 -2.19 7.08
C LYS A 107 -3.36 -3.18 8.23
#